data_AF-A0A1D3K7N2-F1
#
_entry.id   AF-A0A1D3K7N2-F1
#
_cell.length_a   1.000
_cell.length_b   1.000
_cell.length_c   1.000
_cell.angle_alpha   90.00
_cell.angle_beta   90.00
_cell.angle_gamma   90.00
#
_symmetry.space_group_name_H-M   'P 1'
#
loop_
_entity.id
_entity.type
_entity.pdbx_description
1 polymer ?
#
loop_
_entity_poly.entity_id
_entity_poly.type
_entity_poly.pdbx_seq_one_letter_code
_entity_poly.pdbx_strand_id
1 'polypeptide(L)'
;MPSVQINTSPLLRNFATLMPNTRIQVTTKIGPQTLLKTEFPPDEYPVDSELQLKFLLDLIATSNPGALDLIREVASRCVEDQRTAIGDLLRSATAPNSHNN
;
A
#
# COMPACT_ATOMS: atom_id res chain seq x y z
N MET A 1 -14.68 2.32 5.88
CA MET A 1 -13.81 2.77 4.77
C MET A 1 -13.14 1.54 4.20
N PRO A 2 -13.10 1.37 2.87
CA PRO A 2 -12.43 0.24 2.25
C PRO A 2 -10.96 0.17 2.69
N SER A 3 -10.51 -1.03 3.07
CA SER A 3 -9.14 -1.30 3.46
C SER A 3 -8.78 -2.71 3.03
N VAL A 4 -7.54 -2.89 2.57
CA VAL A 4 -6.98 -4.20 2.19
C VAL A 4 -5.72 -4.42 2.98
N GLN A 5 -5.58 -5.63 3.52
CA GLN A 5 -4.40 -6.07 4.26
C GLN A 5 -3.74 -7.24 3.54
N ILE A 6 -2.42 -7.19 3.37
CA ILE A 6 -1.59 -8.30 2.91
C ILE A 6 -0.51 -8.59 3.95
N ASN A 7 -0.38 -9.86 4.31
CA ASN A 7 0.67 -10.32 5.21
C ASN A 7 1.89 -10.73 4.39
N THR A 8 2.94 -9.92 4.41
CA THR A 8 4.20 -10.22 3.72
C THR A 8 5.03 -11.27 4.47
N SER A 9 5.00 -11.23 5.80
CA SER A 9 5.62 -12.21 6.68
C SER A 9 4.83 -12.31 8.00
N PRO A 10 5.15 -13.24 8.92
CA PRO A 10 4.44 -13.36 10.20
C PRO A 10 4.36 -12.05 10.99
N LEU A 11 5.42 -11.23 10.90
CA LEU A 11 5.51 -9.95 11.59
C LEU A 11 5.28 -8.75 10.67
N LEU A 12 5.43 -8.89 9.34
CA LEU A 12 5.32 -7.78 8.40
C LEU A 12 3.97 -7.77 7.70
N ARG A 13 3.23 -6.67 7.87
CA ARG A 13 1.88 -6.50 7.29
C ARG A 13 1.80 -5.18 6.54
N ASN A 14 1.21 -5.23 5.35
CA ASN A 14 0.92 -4.09 4.51
C ASN A 14 -0.57 -3.81 4.50
N PHE A 15 -0.93 -2.53 4.54
CA PHE A 15 -2.30 -2.04 4.51
C PHE A 15 -2.43 -0.98 3.44
N ALA A 16 -3.49 -1.03 2.65
CA ALA A 16 -3.93 0.05 1.78
C ALA A 16 -5.34 0.46 2.22
N THR A 17 -5.57 1.74 2.50
CA THR A 17 -6.86 2.24 3.00
C THR A 17 -7.29 3.49 2.24
N LEU A 18 -8.55 3.55 1.82
CA LEU A 18 -9.12 4.75 1.21
C LEU A 18 -9.57 5.71 2.31
N MET A 19 -8.91 6.87 2.42
CA MET A 19 -9.13 7.91 3.41
C MET A 19 -10.36 8.79 3.08
N PRO A 20 -10.95 9.52 4.04
CA PRO A 20 -12.18 10.30 3.81
C PRO A 20 -11.98 11.48 2.85
N ASN A 21 -10.74 11.98 2.76
CA ASN A 21 -10.29 13.00 1.80
C ASN A 21 -9.91 12.39 0.43
N THR A 22 -10.38 11.18 0.15
CA THR A 22 -10.16 10.46 -1.11
C THR A 22 -8.70 10.09 -1.36
N ARG A 23 -7.79 10.25 -0.39
CA ARG A 23 -6.39 9.80 -0.50
C ARG A 23 -6.27 8.31 -0.22
N ILE A 24 -5.28 7.66 -0.82
CA ILE A 24 -4.89 6.30 -0.47
C ILE A 24 -3.78 6.39 0.57
N GLN A 25 -4.00 5.77 1.73
CA GLN A 25 -2.99 5.60 2.75
C GLN A 25 -2.40 4.21 2.66
N VAL A 26 -1.08 4.13 2.55
CA VAL A 26 -0.32 2.89 2.60
C VAL A 26 0.43 2.83 3.93
N THR A 27 0.28 1.72 4.63
CA THR A 27 0.94 1.50 5.93
C THR A 27 1.64 0.14 5.94
N THR A 28 2.87 0.11 6.41
CA THR A 28 3.60 -1.13 6.71
C THR A 28 3.84 -1.21 8.21
N LYS A 29 3.52 -2.35 8.81
CA LYS A 29 3.74 -2.62 10.22
C LYS A 29 4.66 -3.81 10.43
N ILE A 30 5.54 -3.71 11.42
CA ILE A 30 6.34 -4.82 11.96
C ILE A 30 5.83 -5.10 13.37
N GLY A 31 5.12 -6.21 13.55
CA GLY A 31 4.40 -6.50 14.79
C GLY A 31 3.45 -5.36 15.16
N PRO A 32 3.58 -4.75 16.36
CA PRO A 32 2.75 -3.61 16.77
C PRO A 32 3.24 -2.26 16.21
N GLN A 33 4.47 -2.18 15.70
CA GLN A 33 5.10 -0.93 15.29
C GLN A 33 4.77 -0.57 13.85
N THR A 34 4.57 0.73 13.58
CA THR A 34 4.42 1.22 12.21
C THR A 34 5.80 1.57 11.67
N LEU A 35 6.23 0.84 10.64
CA LEU A 35 7.49 1.08 9.94
C LEU A 35 7.33 2.19 8.90
N LEU A 36 6.22 2.14 8.15
CA LEU A 36 5.94 3.05 7.06
C LEU A 36 4.51 3.52 7.17
N LYS A 37 4.30 4.83 6.97
CA LYS A 37 2.99 5.41 6.71
C LYS A 37 3.16 6.53 5.70
N THR A 38 2.44 6.45 4.59
CA THR A 38 2.44 7.49 3.55
C THR A 38 1.07 7.56 2.89
N GLU A 39 0.77 8.68 2.25
CA GLU A 39 -0.50 8.93 1.59
C GLU A 39 -0.32 9.72 0.30
N PHE A 40 -1.11 9.36 -0.71
CA PHE A 40 -1.10 9.99 -2.03
C PHE A 40 -2.53 10.06 -2.57
N PRO A 41 -2.85 11.03 -3.44
CA PRO A 41 -4.12 11.05 -4.12
C PRO A 41 -4.16 9.96 -5.23
N PRO A 42 -5.31 9.34 -5.53
CA PRO A 42 -5.40 8.20 -6.45
C PRO A 42 -4.96 8.49 -7.88
N ASP A 43 -5.08 9.74 -8.32
CA ASP A 43 -4.71 10.21 -9.66
C ASP A 43 -3.19 10.32 -9.88
N GLU A 44 -2.41 10.41 -8.81
CA GLU A 44 -0.94 10.32 -8.87
C GLU A 44 -0.42 8.88 -9.02
N TYR A 45 -1.26 7.87 -8.76
CA TYR A 45 -0.86 6.47 -8.83
C TYR A 45 -0.91 5.95 -10.29
N PRO A 46 0.23 5.55 -10.87
CA PRO A 46 0.28 5.17 -12.28
C PRO A 46 -0.50 3.88 -12.56
N VAL A 47 -1.03 3.76 -13.77
CA VAL A 47 -1.75 2.55 -14.22
C VAL A 47 -0.78 1.41 -14.57
N ASP A 48 0.40 1.75 -15.07
CA ASP A 48 1.43 0.80 -15.46
C ASP A 48 2.12 0.14 -14.24
N SER A 49 2.32 -1.17 -14.30
CA SER A 49 2.78 -1.96 -13.15
C SER A 49 4.23 -1.71 -12.77
N GLU A 50 5.11 -1.41 -13.74
CA GLU A 50 6.52 -1.10 -13.46
C GLU A 50 6.62 0.31 -12.86
N LEU A 51 5.86 1.26 -13.41
CA LEU A 51 5.76 2.61 -12.86
C LEU A 51 5.16 2.64 -11.45
N GLN A 52 4.25 1.72 -11.11
CA GLN A 52 3.69 1.60 -9.76
C GLN A 52 4.75 1.23 -8.73
N LEU A 53 5.59 0.24 -9.03
CA LEU A 53 6.67 -0.15 -8.12
C LEU A 53 7.66 1.00 -7.94
N LYS A 54 8.04 1.68 -9.04
CA LYS A 54 8.91 2.85 -8.96
C LYS A 54 8.28 3.97 -8.12
N PHE A 55 7.01 4.29 -8.36
CA PHE A 55 6.26 5.29 -7.61
C PHE A 55 6.29 5.01 -6.10
N LEU A 56 6.01 3.77 -5.70
CA LEU A 56 6.03 3.38 -4.29
C LEU A 56 7.43 3.51 -3.69
N LEU A 57 8.48 3.08 -4.40
CA LEU A 57 9.86 3.24 -3.94
C LEU A 57 10.23 4.72 -3.74
N ASP A 58 9.91 5.58 -4.70
CA ASP A 58 10.17 7.02 -4.62
C ASP A 58 9.38 7.68 -3.47
N LEU A 59 8.11 7.31 -3.32
CA LEU A 59 7.23 7.80 -2.26
C LEU A 59 7.75 7.41 -0.87
N ILE A 60 8.19 6.15 -0.72
CA ILE A 60 8.79 5.64 0.52
C ILE A 60 10.09 6.38 0.81
N ALA A 61 10.98 6.51 -0.18
CA ALA A 61 12.26 7.20 -0.01
C ALA A 61 12.09 8.68 0.41
N THR A 62 11.04 9.33 -0.09
CA THR A 62 10.73 10.73 0.23
C THR A 62 10.03 10.88 1.59
N SER A 63 9.06 10.01 1.88
CA SER A 63 8.20 10.13 3.06
C SER A 63 8.83 9.53 4.33
N ASN A 64 9.58 8.43 4.17
CA ASN A 64 10.16 7.66 5.26
C ASN A 64 11.56 7.16 4.85
N PRO A 65 12.57 8.06 4.75
CA PRO A 65 13.91 7.69 4.33
C PRO A 65 14.49 6.57 5.20
N GLY A 66 15.05 5.53 4.57
CA GLY A 66 15.66 4.38 5.26
C GLY A 66 14.68 3.34 5.81
N ALA A 67 13.35 3.50 5.64
CA ALA A 67 12.39 2.52 6.15
C ALA A 67 12.59 1.10 5.57
N LEU A 68 12.97 1.00 4.29
CA LEU A 68 13.25 -0.30 3.66
C LEU A 68 14.55 -0.93 4.16
N ASP A 69 15.47 -0.14 4.71
CA ASP A 69 16.72 -0.67 5.26
C ASP A 69 16.48 -1.54 6.50
N LEU A 70 15.38 -1.29 7.22
CA LEU A 70 14.99 -2.06 8.40
C LEU A 70 14.39 -3.43 8.04
N ILE A 71 14.05 -3.65 6.77
CA ILE A 71 13.42 -4.89 6.26
C ILE A 71 14.10 -5.41 4.99
N ARG A 72 15.41 -5.18 4.84
CA ARG A 72 16.18 -5.44 3.61
C ARG A 72 15.89 -6.78 2.94
N GLU A 73 15.82 -7.86 3.71
CA GLU A 73 15.60 -9.22 3.20
C GLU A 73 14.23 -9.40 2.52
N VAL A 74 13.23 -8.62 2.94
CA VAL A 74 11.85 -8.72 2.45
C VAL A 74 11.35 -7.42 1.82
N ALA A 75 12.22 -6.44 1.60
CA ALA A 75 11.85 -5.11 1.13
C ALA A 75 11.16 -5.15 -0.23
N SER A 76 11.72 -5.87 -1.21
CA SER A 76 11.12 -6.02 -2.55
C SER A 76 9.72 -6.63 -2.47
N ARG A 77 9.58 -7.71 -1.69
CA ARG A 77 8.28 -8.37 -1.49
C ARG A 77 7.28 -7.45 -0.78
N CYS A 78 7.73 -6.68 0.20
CA CYS A 78 6.90 -5.72 0.91
C CYS A 78 6.31 -4.68 -0.05
N VAL A 79 7.12 -4.13 -0.96
CA VAL A 79 6.66 -3.14 -1.95
C VAL A 79 5.71 -3.77 -2.97
N GLU A 80 5.98 -5.01 -3.41
CA GLU A 80 5.04 -5.74 -4.28
C GLU A 80 3.69 -6.02 -3.60
N ASP A 81 3.70 -6.36 -2.32
CA ASP A 81 2.50 -6.59 -1.54
C ASP A 81 1.74 -5.27 -1.30
N GLN A 82 2.43 -4.13 -1.12
CA GLN A 82 1.77 -2.82 -1.10
C GLN A 82 1.07 -2.52 -2.42
N ARG A 83 1.76 -2.72 -3.56
CA ARG A 83 1.17 -2.56 -4.90
C ARG A 83 -0.09 -3.42 -5.05
N THR A 84 -0.01 -4.68 -4.60
CA THR A 84 -1.13 -5.63 -4.67
C THR A 84 -2.31 -5.14 -3.81
N ALA A 85 -2.05 -4.71 -2.58
CA ALA A 85 -3.07 -4.18 -1.68
C ALA A 85 -3.76 -2.93 -2.25
N ILE A 86 -3.01 -2.03 -2.88
CA ILE A 86 -3.57 -0.85 -3.57
C ILE A 86 -4.45 -1.28 -4.75
N GLY A 87 -3.99 -2.23 -5.55
CA GLY A 87 -4.77 -2.77 -6.68
C GLY A 87 -6.09 -3.39 -6.24
N ASP A 88 -6.08 -4.19 -5.17
CA ASP A 88 -7.29 -4.77 -4.57
C ASP A 88 -8.22 -3.69 -3.99
N LEU A 89 -7.66 -2.68 -3.33
CA LEU A 89 -8.42 -1.56 -2.80
C LEU A 89 -9.12 -0.80 -3.92
N LEU A 90 -8.42 -0.47 -5.00
CA LEU A 90 -8.98 0.24 -6.15
C LEU A 90 -10.06 -0.59 -6.84
N ARG A 91 -9.83 -1.89 -7.06
CA ARG A 91 -10.85 -2.79 -7.63
C ARG A 91 -12.11 -2.84 -6.76
N SER A 92 -11.96 -3.01 -5.46
CA SER A 92 -13.08 -3.07 -4.52
C SER A 92 -13.84 -1.74 -4.40
N ALA A 93 -13.16 -0.60 -4.55
CA ALA A 93 -13.79 0.72 -4.57
C ALA A 93 -14.56 1.00 -5.88
N THR A 94 -14.10 0.41 -7.00
CA THR A 94 -14.76 0.57 -8.32
C THR A 94 -15.86 -0.45 -8.61
N ALA A 95 -15.93 -1.54 -7.85
CA ALA A 95 -16.99 -2.53 -8.01
C ALA A 95 -18.32 -1.90 -7.59
N PRO A 96 -19.31 -1.75 -8.50
CA PRO A 96 -20.67 -1.43 -8.07
C PRO A 96 -21.13 -2.58 -7.16
N ASN A 97 -21.80 -2.25 -6.05
CA ASN A 97 -22.37 -3.24 -5.14
C ASN A 97 -23.23 -4.27 -5.91
N SER A 98 -22.64 -5.38 -6.37
CA SER A 98 -23.35 -6.61 -6.67
C SER A 98 -23.55 -7.37 -5.37
N HIS A 99 -24.31 -6.77 -4.45
CA HIS A 99 -24.98 -7.46 -3.35
C HIS A 99 -26.35 -6.81 -3.20
N ASN A 100 -27.28 -7.26 -4.04
CA ASN A 100 -28.70 -7.23 -3.74
C ASN A 100 -29.38 -8.39 -4.49
N ASN A 101 -29.48 -9.53 -3.82
CA ASN A 101 -30.66 -10.41 -3.76
C ASN A 101 -30.36 -11.64 -2.91
#